data_AF-A0AAV9ZCQ6-F1
#
_entry.id   AF-A0AAV9ZCQ6-F1
#
_cell.length_a   1.000
_cell.length_b   1.000
_cell.length_c   1.000
_cell.angle_alpha   90.00
_cell.angle_beta   90.00
_cell.angle_gamma   90.00
#
_symmetry.space_group_name_H-M   'P 1'
#
loop_
_entity.id
_entity.type
_entity.pdbx_description
1 polymer ?
#
loop_
_entity_poly.entity_id
_entity_poly.type
_entity_poly.pdbx_seq_one_letter_code
_entity_poly.pdbx_strand_id
1 'polypeptide(L)'
;MAEHTGGLTEEFSGEHTIDPSPTHPNLTNPTLDLSTALNNTDPTTTYLLTRLNLPPTTPLTLALFPLPPAGEKPTAPLIALVQVTIWCSSSERRLTLQGIYDALMGRFVWYRENPDGAWTRSIRHLLSLKAMFVKVQLHSNPESTSQGTTYWTFDISQGEGDKRVRQRLYPGRAPVLEAAGESDVAELGDSD
;
A
#
# COMPACT_ATOMS: atom_id res chain seq x y z
N MET A 1 -3.59 25.13 -75.62
CA MET A 1 -4.41 25.23 -74.40
C MET A 1 -4.05 26.60 -73.79
N ALA A 2 -4.50 27.74 -74.33
CA ALA A 2 -5.84 28.34 -74.21
C ALA A 2 -6.23 28.46 -72.72
N GLU A 3 -5.87 29.54 -72.01
CA GLU A 3 -6.54 30.87 -71.94
C GLU A 3 -7.99 30.81 -71.41
N HIS A 4 -8.33 31.72 -70.47
CA HIS A 4 -9.65 32.28 -70.08
C HIS A 4 -9.71 32.50 -68.54
N THR A 5 -9.54 33.70 -67.96
CA THR A 5 -10.28 34.99 -67.97
C THR A 5 -11.53 35.06 -67.06
N GLY A 6 -11.53 36.02 -66.13
CA GLY A 6 -12.68 36.75 -65.54
C GLY A 6 -13.38 36.05 -64.36
N GLY A 7 -13.86 36.69 -63.29
CA GLY A 7 -14.02 38.07 -62.78
C GLY A 7 -14.67 37.93 -61.39
N LEU A 8 -14.30 38.67 -60.32
CA LEU A 8 -14.79 40.01 -59.92
C LEU A 8 -16.34 40.08 -60.01
N THR A 9 -17.18 40.38 -59.00
CA THR A 9 -17.17 41.21 -57.77
C THR A 9 -18.49 40.96 -57.03
N GLU A 10 -18.55 41.17 -55.71
CA GLU A 10 -19.62 41.89 -54.96
C GLU A 10 -19.28 41.72 -53.46
N GLU A 11 -18.56 42.65 -52.84
CA GLU A 11 -19.09 43.88 -52.22
C GLU A 11 -20.22 43.59 -51.21
N PHE A 12 -19.84 43.37 -49.94
CA PHE A 12 -20.69 43.76 -48.81
C PHE A 12 -19.89 44.70 -47.92
N SER A 13 -20.24 45.97 -48.01
CA SER A 13 -19.73 47.06 -47.18
C SER A 13 -20.37 47.05 -45.79
N GLY A 14 -19.59 47.55 -44.82
CA GLY A 14 -20.05 48.09 -43.54
C GLY A 14 -20.06 47.05 -42.42
N GLU A 15 -19.64 47.34 -41.19
CA GLU A 15 -19.19 48.57 -40.57
C GLU A 15 -18.59 48.15 -39.21
N HIS A 16 -17.54 48.85 -38.80
CA HIS A 16 -17.24 49.25 -37.42
C HIS A 16 -17.48 48.25 -36.26
N THR A 17 -16.40 47.89 -35.55
CA THR A 17 -16.20 48.22 -34.12
C THR A 17 -15.17 47.26 -33.49
N ILE A 18 -13.99 47.82 -33.20
CA ILE A 18 -13.15 47.61 -32.01
C ILE A 18 -13.03 46.15 -31.49
N ASP A 19 -11.90 45.51 -31.81
CA ASP A 19 -11.29 44.48 -30.95
C ASP A 19 -10.74 45.19 -29.69
N PRO A 20 -11.10 44.73 -28.48
CA PRO A 20 -10.13 43.90 -27.77
C PRO A 20 -10.68 42.51 -27.42
N SER A 21 -10.00 41.50 -27.94
CA SER A 21 -9.87 40.15 -27.38
C SER A 21 -9.58 40.16 -25.86
N PRO A 22 -9.73 39.04 -25.13
CA PRO A 22 -10.77 38.01 -25.15
C PRO A 22 -11.55 38.01 -23.81
N THR A 23 -12.77 37.49 -23.83
CA THR A 23 -13.46 37.02 -22.63
C THR A 23 -12.53 36.07 -21.88
N HIS A 24 -11.94 36.53 -20.78
CA HIS A 24 -11.31 35.65 -19.81
C HIS A 24 -12.42 34.74 -19.28
N PRO A 25 -12.40 33.41 -19.52
CA PRO A 25 -13.18 32.53 -18.67
C PRO A 25 -12.66 32.80 -17.27
N ASN A 26 -13.58 33.22 -16.41
CA ASN A 26 -13.36 33.36 -14.98
C ASN A 26 -12.50 32.19 -14.54
N LEU A 27 -11.23 32.47 -14.18
CA LEU A 27 -10.42 31.55 -13.40
C LEU A 27 -11.11 31.49 -12.03
N THR A 28 -12.27 30.83 -11.98
CA THR A 28 -12.75 30.23 -10.75
C THR A 28 -11.63 29.29 -10.39
N ASN A 29 -10.77 29.75 -9.48
CA ASN A 29 -9.97 28.87 -8.67
C ASN A 29 -10.83 27.65 -8.39
N PRO A 30 -10.44 26.44 -8.83
CA PRO A 30 -10.98 25.28 -8.18
C PRO A 30 -10.32 25.32 -6.80
N THR A 31 -10.90 26.10 -5.88
CA THR A 31 -10.86 25.77 -4.47
C THR A 31 -11.59 24.43 -4.43
N LEU A 32 -10.86 23.36 -4.77
CA LEU A 32 -11.30 22.00 -4.65
C LEU A 32 -11.61 21.84 -3.18
N ASP A 33 -12.89 21.93 -2.86
CA ASP A 33 -13.38 21.76 -1.51
C ASP A 33 -12.87 20.40 -1.02
N LEU A 34 -11.96 20.43 -0.05
CA LEU A 34 -11.21 19.28 0.43
C LEU A 34 -12.15 18.12 0.81
N SER A 35 -13.34 18.48 1.29
CA SER A 35 -14.47 17.62 1.63
C SER A 35 -14.99 16.81 0.43
N THR A 36 -15.01 17.40 -0.77
CA THR A 36 -15.47 16.77 -2.03
C THR A 36 -14.39 15.91 -2.73
N ALA A 37 -13.12 16.09 -2.35
CA ALA A 37 -12.06 15.17 -2.75
C ALA A 37 -12.02 13.93 -1.84
N LEU A 38 -12.26 14.12 -0.53
CA LEU A 38 -12.20 13.05 0.46
C LEU A 38 -13.40 12.08 0.39
N ASN A 39 -14.59 12.56 0.05
CA ASN A 39 -15.81 11.73 0.00
C ASN A 39 -15.85 10.72 -1.17
N ASN A 40 -15.05 10.91 -2.23
CA ASN A 40 -14.92 9.97 -3.35
C ASN A 40 -13.64 9.11 -3.29
N THR A 41 -12.80 9.31 -2.28
CA THR A 41 -11.49 8.67 -2.19
C THR A 41 -11.53 7.45 -1.29
N ASP A 42 -10.86 6.38 -1.73
CA ASP A 42 -10.74 5.14 -0.95
C ASP A 42 -10.20 5.42 0.47
N PRO A 43 -10.77 4.86 1.54
CA PRO A 43 -10.33 5.11 2.91
C PRO A 43 -8.84 4.76 3.13
N THR A 44 -8.32 3.79 2.39
CA THR A 44 -6.91 3.40 2.42
C THR A 44 -6.02 4.47 1.78
N THR A 45 -6.47 5.07 0.68
CA THR A 45 -5.77 6.20 0.05
C THR A 45 -5.69 7.37 1.03
N THR A 46 -6.82 7.72 1.65
CA THR A 46 -6.88 8.79 2.65
C THR A 46 -5.95 8.52 3.84
N TYR A 47 -5.92 7.27 4.34
CA TYR A 47 -5.02 6.86 5.40
C TYR A 47 -3.55 7.04 5.01
N LEU A 48 -3.15 6.58 3.83
CA LEU A 48 -1.77 6.69 3.35
C LEU A 48 -1.35 8.14 3.16
N LEU A 49 -2.22 8.98 2.59
CA LEU A 49 -1.95 10.41 2.39
C LEU A 49 -1.80 11.14 3.73
N THR A 50 -2.68 10.85 4.68
CA THR A 50 -2.60 11.40 6.04
C THR A 50 -1.32 11.00 6.74
N ARG A 51 -0.94 9.71 6.67
CA ARG A 51 0.28 9.18 7.29
C ARG A 51 1.55 9.81 6.69
N LEU A 52 1.52 10.12 5.40
CA LEU A 52 2.63 10.77 4.69
C LEU A 52 2.60 12.30 4.79
N ASN A 53 1.60 12.87 5.46
CA ASN A 53 1.37 14.32 5.55
C ASN A 53 1.27 14.99 4.16
N LEU A 54 0.55 14.35 3.23
CA LEU A 54 0.37 14.79 1.85
C LEU A 54 -1.07 15.24 1.59
N PRO A 55 -1.29 16.17 0.63
CA PRO A 55 -2.64 16.61 0.28
C PRO A 55 -3.45 15.47 -0.37
N PRO A 56 -4.78 15.45 -0.19
CA PRO A 56 -5.66 14.35 -0.62
C PRO A 56 -5.74 14.15 -2.14
N THR A 57 -5.24 15.11 -2.93
CA THR A 57 -5.19 15.05 -4.40
C THR A 57 -3.93 14.38 -4.94
N THR A 58 -3.00 13.99 -4.06
CA THR A 58 -1.70 13.47 -4.46
C THR A 58 -1.82 12.04 -5.00
N PRO A 59 -1.33 11.73 -6.20
CA PRO A 59 -1.31 10.35 -6.69
C PRO A 59 -0.32 9.53 -5.85
N LEU A 60 -0.82 8.46 -5.23
CA LEU A 60 0.01 7.53 -4.44
C LEU A 60 0.91 6.72 -5.36
N THR A 61 2.16 7.17 -5.51
CA THR A 61 3.19 6.48 -6.30
C THR A 61 4.50 6.42 -5.53
N LEU A 62 5.40 5.49 -5.89
CA LEU A 62 6.75 5.43 -5.34
C LEU A 62 7.59 6.68 -5.67
N ALA A 63 7.15 7.50 -6.61
CA ALA A 63 7.78 8.78 -6.91
C ALA A 63 7.58 9.84 -5.80
N LEU A 64 6.64 9.63 -4.88
CA LEU A 64 6.41 10.54 -3.74
C LEU A 64 7.57 10.54 -2.74
N PHE A 65 8.35 9.48 -2.69
CA PHE A 65 9.49 9.40 -1.80
C PHE A 65 10.72 10.04 -2.47
N PRO A 66 11.42 10.96 -1.76
CA PRO A 66 12.62 11.59 -2.30
C PRO A 66 13.68 10.52 -2.60
N LEU A 67 14.30 10.62 -3.77
CA LEU A 67 15.38 9.73 -4.13
C LEU A 67 16.63 10.15 -3.33
N PRO A 68 17.28 9.24 -2.60
CA PRO A 68 18.49 9.57 -1.86
C PRO A 68 19.64 9.88 -2.84
N PRO A 69 20.52 10.85 -2.51
CA PRO A 69 21.73 11.07 -3.28
C PRO A 69 22.65 9.83 -3.19
N ALA A 70 23.35 9.54 -4.29
CA ALA A 70 24.43 8.55 -4.35
C ALA A 70 24.09 7.13 -3.84
N GLY A 71 22.99 6.53 -4.29
CA GLY A 71 22.73 5.10 -4.05
C GLY A 71 22.57 4.75 -2.58
N GLU A 72 22.34 5.73 -1.71
CA GLU A 72 22.14 5.51 -0.28
C GLU A 72 20.77 4.90 0.04
N LYS A 73 20.63 4.41 1.27
CA LYS A 73 19.37 3.84 1.75
C LYS A 73 18.28 4.93 1.77
N PRO A 74 17.06 4.64 1.29
CA PRO A 74 15.96 5.59 1.36
C PRO A 74 15.67 6.01 2.81
N THR A 75 15.45 7.31 3.01
CA THR A 75 15.04 7.88 4.31
C THR A 75 13.62 7.47 4.70
N ALA A 76 12.80 7.16 3.68
CA ALA A 76 11.45 6.67 3.86
C ALA A 76 11.43 5.32 4.61
N PRO A 77 10.52 5.14 5.58
CA PRO A 77 10.44 3.90 6.31
C PRO A 77 9.98 2.77 5.37
N LEU A 78 10.60 1.59 5.49
CA LEU A 78 10.33 0.43 4.62
C LEU A 78 8.85 0.06 4.57
N ILE A 79 8.14 0.23 5.69
CA ILE A 79 6.69 0.00 5.74
C ILE A 79 5.93 0.93 4.78
N ALA A 80 6.25 2.22 4.74
CA ALA A 80 5.60 3.17 3.84
C ALA A 80 5.90 2.83 2.38
N LEU A 81 7.14 2.42 2.08
CA LEU A 81 7.52 1.98 0.75
C LEU A 81 6.66 0.78 0.31
N VAL A 82 6.61 -0.29 1.11
CA VAL A 82 5.86 -1.51 0.77
C VAL A 82 4.36 -1.24 0.67
N GLN A 83 3.79 -0.40 1.56
CA GLN A 83 2.39 0.01 1.51
C GLN A 83 2.05 0.69 0.17
N VAL A 84 2.82 1.72 -0.20
CA VAL A 84 2.59 2.46 -1.45
C VAL A 84 2.88 1.60 -2.67
N THR A 85 3.91 0.73 -2.63
CA THR A 85 4.20 -0.22 -3.70
C THR A 85 3.00 -1.12 -3.99
N ILE A 86 2.43 -1.78 -2.98
CA ILE A 86 1.29 -2.68 -3.17
C ILE A 86 0.05 -1.91 -3.62
N TRP A 87 -0.17 -0.72 -3.04
CA TRP A 87 -1.32 0.12 -3.36
C TRP A 87 -1.30 0.67 -4.80
N CYS A 88 -0.13 1.07 -5.30
CA CYS A 88 0.04 1.67 -6.63
C CYS A 88 0.19 0.64 -7.75
N SER A 89 0.44 -0.63 -7.45
CA SER A 89 0.92 -1.58 -8.47
C SER A 89 -0.09 -1.96 -9.55
N SER A 90 -1.38 -2.09 -9.22
CA SER A 90 -2.42 -2.56 -10.14
C SER A 90 -3.81 -2.14 -9.64
N SER A 91 -4.80 -2.14 -10.53
CA SER A 91 -6.21 -1.88 -10.18
C SER A 91 -6.73 -2.78 -9.05
N GLU A 92 -6.20 -4.00 -8.96
CA GLU A 92 -6.56 -5.00 -7.95
C GLU A 92 -5.80 -4.85 -6.62
N ARG A 93 -4.91 -3.85 -6.48
CA ARG A 93 -4.18 -3.50 -5.25
C ARG A 93 -3.49 -4.71 -4.60
N ARG A 94 -2.97 -5.60 -5.44
CA ARG A 94 -2.33 -6.84 -5.06
C ARG A 94 -1.01 -7.00 -5.80
N LEU A 95 0.00 -7.50 -5.10
CA LEU A 95 1.33 -7.68 -5.68
C LEU A 95 2.00 -8.95 -5.15
N THR A 96 2.76 -9.63 -5.99
CA THR A 96 3.57 -10.78 -5.57
C THR A 96 4.78 -10.32 -4.77
N LEU A 97 5.37 -11.22 -3.98
CA LEU A 97 6.61 -10.92 -3.27
C LEU A 97 7.73 -10.46 -4.21
N GLN A 98 7.84 -11.09 -5.39
CA GLN A 98 8.81 -10.70 -6.40
C GLN A 98 8.51 -9.30 -6.95
N GLY A 99 7.24 -9.00 -7.26
CA GLY A 99 6.86 -7.68 -7.75
C GLY A 99 7.17 -6.55 -6.76
N ILE A 100 7.11 -6.82 -5.45
CA ILE A 100 7.53 -5.85 -4.43
C ILE A 100 9.03 -5.58 -4.54
N TYR A 101 9.86 -6.60 -4.76
CA TYR A 101 11.31 -6.42 -4.95
C TYR A 101 11.59 -5.62 -6.21
N ASP A 102 10.99 -5.99 -7.34
CA ASP A 102 11.20 -5.34 -8.63
C ASP A 102 10.82 -3.85 -8.58
N ALA A 103 9.68 -3.52 -7.97
CA ALA A 103 9.24 -2.14 -7.83
C ALA A 103 10.21 -1.29 -6.98
N LEU A 104 10.76 -1.85 -5.90
CA LEU A 104 11.74 -1.16 -5.06
C LEU A 104 13.09 -1.02 -5.75
N MET A 105 13.57 -2.06 -6.42
CA MET A 105 14.82 -2.04 -7.19
C MET A 105 14.75 -1.12 -8.41
N GLY A 106 13.57 -1.01 -9.03
CA GLY A 106 13.32 -0.09 -10.14
C GLY A 106 13.36 1.38 -9.73
N ARG A 107 12.96 1.69 -8.49
CA ARG A 107 12.94 3.07 -7.98
C ARG A 107 14.23 3.47 -7.28
N PHE A 108 14.80 2.62 -6.42
CA PHE A 108 15.95 2.95 -5.59
C PHE A 108 17.17 2.08 -5.93
N VAL A 109 18.27 2.74 -6.29
CA VAL A 109 19.52 2.09 -6.69
C VAL A 109 20.10 1.22 -5.56
N TRP A 110 19.97 1.64 -4.30
CA TRP A 110 20.47 0.89 -3.13
C TRP A 110 19.94 -0.55 -3.07
N TYR A 111 18.65 -0.76 -3.36
CA TYR A 111 18.04 -2.10 -3.38
C TYR A 111 18.53 -2.92 -4.56
N ARG A 112 18.77 -2.27 -5.71
CA ARG A 112 19.27 -2.92 -6.93
C ARG A 112 20.69 -3.44 -6.79
N GLU A 113 21.55 -2.69 -6.11
CA GLU A 113 22.95 -3.07 -5.90
C GLU A 113 23.12 -4.17 -4.84
N ASN A 114 22.10 -4.41 -4.02
CA ASN A 114 22.14 -5.38 -2.93
C ASN A 114 20.99 -6.40 -3.04
N PRO A 115 20.82 -7.15 -4.15
CA PRO A 115 19.64 -7.99 -4.38
C PRO A 115 19.39 -9.03 -3.27
N ASP A 116 20.44 -9.55 -2.63
CA ASP A 116 20.34 -10.52 -1.51
C ASP A 116 20.54 -9.89 -0.12
N GLY A 117 20.42 -8.57 -0.02
CA GLY A 117 20.66 -7.83 1.22
C GLY A 117 19.65 -8.13 2.34
N ALA A 118 19.96 -7.66 3.54
CA ALA A 118 19.12 -7.81 4.74
C ALA A 118 17.70 -7.21 4.58
N TRP A 119 17.51 -6.28 3.63
CA TRP A 119 16.22 -5.70 3.32
C TRP A 119 15.22 -6.72 2.75
N THR A 120 15.67 -7.75 2.02
CA THR A 120 14.77 -8.79 1.47
C THR A 120 14.11 -9.59 2.59
N ARG A 121 14.91 -9.97 3.61
CA ARG A 121 14.42 -10.63 4.82
C ARG A 121 13.50 -9.71 5.61
N SER A 122 13.84 -8.43 5.67
CA SER A 122 13.03 -7.42 6.36
C SER A 122 11.66 -7.25 5.70
N ILE A 123 11.56 -7.29 4.37
CA ILE A 123 10.28 -7.27 3.64
C ILE A 123 9.47 -8.52 3.95
N ARG A 124 10.07 -9.72 3.85
CA ARG A 124 9.37 -10.98 4.17
C ARG A 124 8.85 -11.00 5.60
N HIS A 125 9.65 -10.49 6.53
CA HIS A 125 9.26 -10.33 7.92
C HIS A 125 8.10 -9.34 8.07
N LEU A 126 8.21 -8.15 7.47
CA LEU A 126 7.18 -7.10 7.53
C LEU A 126 5.82 -7.60 7.06
N LEU A 127 5.77 -8.27 5.91
CA LEU A 127 4.55 -8.85 5.34
C LEU A 127 3.91 -9.89 6.28
N SER A 128 4.75 -10.64 7.02
CA SER A 128 4.28 -11.62 7.99
C SER A 128 3.94 -11.02 9.36
N LEU A 129 4.48 -9.84 9.66
CA LEU A 129 4.39 -9.19 10.96
C LEU A 129 3.15 -8.29 11.06
N LYS A 130 2.95 -7.39 10.09
CA LYS A 130 1.88 -6.38 10.15
C LYS A 130 0.54 -6.93 9.69
N ALA A 131 -0.52 -6.64 10.44
CA ALA A 131 -1.88 -7.11 10.18
C ALA A 131 -2.42 -6.59 8.85
N MET A 132 -2.05 -5.37 8.49
CA MET A 132 -2.43 -4.71 7.25
C MET A 132 -2.01 -5.42 5.95
N PHE A 133 -1.06 -6.36 5.98
CA PHE A 133 -0.64 -7.10 4.80
C PHE A 133 -1.34 -8.45 4.77
N VAL A 134 -2.30 -8.67 3.87
CA VAL A 134 -3.03 -9.93 3.81
C VAL A 134 -2.48 -10.81 2.69
N LYS A 135 -2.29 -12.09 3.00
CA LYS A 135 -1.86 -13.10 2.00
C LYS A 135 -3.10 -13.62 1.29
N VAL A 136 -3.19 -13.39 -0.02
CA VAL A 136 -4.27 -13.88 -0.88
C VAL A 136 -3.68 -14.94 -1.82
N GLN A 137 -4.23 -16.15 -1.79
CA GLN A 137 -3.85 -17.20 -2.73
C GLN A 137 -4.86 -17.21 -3.86
N LEU A 138 -4.40 -16.97 -5.10
CA LEU A 138 -5.25 -17.16 -6.25
C LEU A 138 -5.11 -18.62 -6.68
N HIS A 139 -6.18 -19.39 -6.55
CA HIS A 139 -6.25 -20.74 -7.08
C HIS A 139 -6.13 -20.67 -8.61
N SER A 140 -4.93 -20.96 -9.12
CA SER A 140 -4.77 -21.48 -10.46
C SER A 140 -5.65 -22.73 -10.58
N ASN A 141 -6.34 -22.85 -11.72
CA ASN A 141 -7.24 -23.94 -12.11
C ASN A 141 -7.00 -25.26 -11.32
N PRO A 142 -8.03 -25.94 -10.77
CA PRO A 142 -7.90 -27.21 -10.04
C PRO A 142 -7.09 -28.32 -10.76
N GLU A 143 -6.87 -28.18 -12.08
CA GLU A 143 -6.04 -29.09 -12.88
C GLU A 143 -4.52 -28.80 -12.84
N SER A 144 -4.08 -27.67 -12.28
CA SER A 144 -2.67 -27.32 -12.21
C SER A 144 -2.05 -27.77 -10.88
N THR A 145 -1.11 -28.73 -10.97
CA THR A 145 -0.25 -29.19 -9.85
C THR A 145 0.64 -28.09 -9.25
N SER A 146 0.66 -26.89 -9.83
CA SER A 146 1.45 -25.76 -9.31
C SER A 146 0.71 -25.09 -8.14
N GLN A 147 1.41 -24.96 -6.99
CA GLN A 147 0.94 -24.13 -5.87
C GLN A 147 0.53 -22.75 -6.41
N GLY A 148 -0.72 -22.36 -6.16
CA GLY A 148 -1.27 -21.09 -6.65
C GLY A 148 -0.39 -19.88 -6.33
N THR A 149 -0.38 -18.90 -7.22
CA THR A 149 0.42 -17.68 -7.03
C THR A 149 -0.06 -16.96 -5.78
N THR A 150 0.87 -16.72 -4.87
CA THR A 150 0.62 -15.93 -3.66
C THR A 150 0.75 -14.45 -3.97
N TYR A 151 -0.32 -13.71 -3.70
CA TYR A 151 -0.36 -12.27 -3.74
C TYR A 151 -0.46 -11.68 -2.33
N TRP A 152 0.06 -10.48 -2.18
CA TRP A 152 -0.05 -9.66 -0.99
C TRP A 152 -0.93 -8.46 -1.30
N THR A 153 -1.93 -8.24 -0.44
CA THR A 153 -2.78 -7.06 -0.49
C THR A 153 -2.51 -6.16 0.72
N PHE A 154 -2.83 -4.88 0.57
CA PHE A 154 -2.76 -3.90 1.64
C PHE A 154 -4.18 -3.50 2.05
N ASP A 155 -4.54 -3.82 3.29
CA ASP A 155 -5.88 -3.63 3.83
C ASP A 155 -5.82 -2.99 5.22
N ILE A 156 -6.33 -1.77 5.34
CA ILE A 156 -6.32 -1.02 6.62
C ILE A 156 -7.40 -1.48 7.60
N SER A 157 -8.41 -2.24 7.16
CA SER A 157 -9.49 -2.73 8.04
C SER A 157 -8.96 -3.77 9.05
N GLN A 158 -7.85 -4.43 8.74
CA GLN A 158 -7.17 -5.36 9.64
C GLN A 158 -6.48 -4.66 10.82
N GLY A 159 -6.40 -3.32 10.80
CA GLY A 159 -5.76 -2.51 11.83
C GLY A 159 -4.26 -2.33 11.62
N GLU A 160 -3.70 -1.32 12.31
CA GLU A 160 -2.28 -0.94 12.22
C GLU A 160 -1.35 -1.82 13.09
N GLY A 161 -1.91 -2.81 13.78
CA GLY A 161 -1.20 -3.69 14.69
C GLY A 161 -0.40 -4.82 14.03
N ASP A 162 0.27 -5.60 14.88
CA ASP A 162 0.96 -6.83 14.50
C ASP A 162 -0.02 -8.02 14.51
N LYS A 163 0.07 -8.94 13.53
CA LYS A 163 -0.83 -10.10 13.33
C LYS A 163 -0.94 -11.03 14.52
N ARG A 164 0.03 -10.99 15.43
CA ARG A 164 0.09 -11.86 16.61
C ARG A 164 0.56 -11.03 17.79
N VAL A 165 -0.34 -10.73 18.72
CA VAL A 165 0.06 -10.68 20.12
C VAL A 165 0.42 -12.12 20.47
N ARG A 166 1.71 -12.47 20.37
CA ARG A 166 2.18 -13.72 20.98
C ARG A 166 1.89 -13.57 22.48
N GLN A 167 0.79 -14.12 22.97
CA GLN A 167 0.72 -14.47 24.36
C GLN A 167 1.85 -15.47 24.59
N ARG A 168 2.96 -15.00 25.15
CA ARG A 168 3.86 -15.89 25.87
C ARG A 168 3.08 -16.34 27.10
N LEU A 169 2.16 -17.28 26.91
CA LEU A 169 1.79 -18.21 27.96
C LEU A 169 3.10 -18.91 28.27
N TYR A 170 3.77 -18.51 29.35
CA TYR A 170 4.85 -19.30 29.92
C TYR A 170 4.24 -20.66 30.28
N PRO A 171 4.56 -21.76 29.58
CA PRO A 171 4.19 -23.09 30.02
C PRO A 171 5.23 -23.45 31.10
N GLY A 172 5.05 -22.95 32.32
CA GLY A 172 6.16 -22.96 33.27
C GLY A 172 5.84 -22.75 34.75
N ARG A 173 4.59 -22.89 35.19
CA ARG A 173 4.31 -23.05 36.61
C ARG A 173 3.03 -23.85 36.82
N ALA A 174 3.14 -25.17 36.70
CA ALA A 174 2.19 -26.03 37.41
C ALA A 174 2.32 -25.73 38.91
N PRO A 175 1.22 -25.66 39.69
CA PRO A 175 1.32 -25.62 41.13
C PRO A 175 2.06 -26.88 41.58
N VAL A 176 3.14 -26.68 42.35
CA VAL A 176 3.81 -27.75 43.09
C VAL A 176 2.75 -28.37 43.98
N LEU A 177 2.30 -29.59 43.66
CA LEU A 177 1.60 -30.41 44.64
C LEU A 177 2.63 -30.74 45.71
N GLU A 178 2.53 -30.02 46.82
CA GLU A 178 3.24 -30.28 48.05
C GLU A 178 2.82 -31.65 48.56
N ALA A 179 3.70 -32.63 48.35
CA ALA A 179 3.60 -33.95 48.94
C ALA A 179 3.95 -33.83 50.43
N ALA A 180 2.93 -33.75 51.27
CA ALA A 180 2.98 -34.04 52.70
C ALA A 180 1.79 -34.98 52.97
N GLY A 181 1.92 -36.13 53.61
CA GLY A 181 3.06 -36.80 54.21
C GLY A 181 2.60 -38.22 54.55
N GLU A 182 3.51 -39.17 54.40
CA GLU A 182 3.44 -40.50 54.98
C GLU A 182 3.21 -40.39 56.50
N SER A 183 2.23 -41.10 57.06
CA SER A 183 2.19 -41.50 58.48
C SER A 183 1.25 -42.69 58.66
N ASP A 184 1.88 -43.86 58.61
CA ASP A 184 1.52 -45.12 59.27
C ASP A 184 0.97 -44.92 60.70
N VAL A 185 -0.16 -45.54 61.05
CA VAL A 185 -0.49 -45.97 62.44
C VAL A 185 -1.55 -47.09 62.48
N ALA A 186 -1.08 -48.27 62.86
CA ALA A 186 -1.64 -49.24 63.84
C ALA A 186 -3.07 -49.83 63.70
N GLU A 187 -3.07 -51.15 63.44
CA GLU A 187 -3.71 -52.27 64.17
C GLU A 187 -4.59 -51.97 65.41
N LEU A 188 -5.66 -52.78 65.56
CA LEU A 188 -6.48 -53.19 66.75
C LEU A 188 -7.98 -52.98 66.43
N GLY A 189 -8.79 -54.00 66.10
CA GLY A 189 -9.20 -55.13 66.93
C GLY A 189 -10.70 -54.99 67.22
N ASP A 190 -11.56 -55.81 66.62
CA ASP A 190 -13.01 -55.85 66.95
C ASP A 190 -13.45 -57.31 67.13
N SER A 191 -13.90 -57.60 68.35
CA SER A 191 -14.59 -58.82 68.77
C SER A 191 -16.08 -58.53 68.85
N ASP A 192 -16.90 -59.37 68.21
CA ASP A 192 -17.98 -60.16 68.86
C ASP A 192 -18.37 -61.34 67.94
#